data_AF-A0A0J7HYG0-F1
#
_entry.id   AF-A0A0J7HYG0-F1
#
_cell.length_a   1.000
_cell.length_b   1.000
_cell.length_c   1.000
_cell.angle_alpha   90.00
_cell.angle_beta   90.00
_cell.angle_gamma   90.00
#
_symmetry.space_group_name_H-M   'P 1'
#
loop_
_entity.id
_entity.type
_entity.pdbx_description
1 polymer ?
#
loop_
_entity_poly.entity_id
_entity_poly.type
_entity_poly.pdbx_seq_one_letter_code
_entity_poly.pdbx_strand_id
1 'polypeptide(L)'
;MKSLIILMVSLLIVSCKEKVNTLEPPMNQDNVTTMSSISNYDSIVNLVKTKGDTLAYSELFYFLKDSNKRDRTDTLMYYSKIMAEKFNNESAYLDYFEALCEKYDIKVDFSNYSSIDISSMDKTSKQKAENWLNDMLEKRIISKEQFDSIKK
;
A
#
# COMPACT_ATOMS: atom_id res chain seq x y z
N MET A 1 57.75 10.72 38.52
CA MET A 1 56.89 11.23 37.42
C MET A 1 55.98 10.10 36.95
N LYS A 2 54.89 9.90 37.68
CA LYS A 2 53.84 8.92 37.44
C LYS A 2 52.54 9.59 37.90
N SER A 3 51.43 9.27 37.25
CA SER A 3 50.08 9.81 37.47
C SER A 3 49.76 11.12 36.76
N LEU A 4 49.49 11.01 35.46
CA LEU A 4 48.77 12.02 34.69
C LEU A 4 47.94 11.37 33.58
N ILE A 5 47.27 10.24 33.88
CA ILE A 5 46.30 9.60 32.97
C ILE A 5 45.21 8.89 33.81
N ILE A 6 44.57 9.61 34.74
CA ILE A 6 43.35 9.13 35.42
C ILE A 6 42.46 10.36 35.66
N LEU A 7 42.00 11.01 34.59
CA LEU A 7 41.00 12.08 34.73
C LEU A 7 40.15 12.28 33.46
N MET A 8 39.87 11.21 32.72
CA MET A 8 39.02 11.27 31.52
C MET A 8 38.09 10.07 31.36
N VAL A 9 37.69 9.43 32.48
CA VAL A 9 36.73 8.32 32.51
C VAL A 9 35.71 8.54 33.63
N SER A 10 35.13 9.74 33.70
CA SER A 10 34.15 10.09 34.74
C SER A 10 32.97 10.94 34.24
N LEU A 11 32.65 10.86 32.94
CA LEU A 11 31.52 11.58 32.33
C LEU A 11 30.51 10.70 31.58
N LEU A 12 30.49 9.38 31.83
CA LEU A 12 29.55 8.44 31.17
C LEU A 12 28.56 7.75 32.10
N ILE A 13 28.12 8.40 33.17
CA ILE A 13 27.01 7.92 34.00
C ILE A 13 26.02 9.05 34.29
N VAL A 14 25.32 9.48 33.24
CA VAL A 14 24.00 10.11 33.36
C VAL A 14 23.08 9.43 32.34
N SER A 15 22.23 8.53 32.82
CA SER A 15 20.92 8.13 32.28
C SER A 15 20.57 6.79 32.94
N CYS A 16 19.45 6.53 33.61
CA CYS A 16 18.26 7.31 33.95
C CYS A 16 17.72 6.67 35.23
N LYS A 17 17.27 7.48 36.20
CA LYS A 17 16.57 6.97 37.38
C LYS A 17 15.23 6.41 36.96
N GLU A 18 14.99 5.15 37.30
CA GLU A 18 13.68 4.51 37.23
C GLU A 18 12.70 5.25 38.15
N LYS A 19 11.61 5.76 37.59
CA LYS A 19 10.42 6.19 38.31
C LYS A 19 9.25 5.34 37.83
N VAL A 20 8.96 4.29 38.58
CA VAL A 20 7.68 3.60 38.55
C VAL A 20 6.69 4.45 39.34
N ASN A 21 5.68 4.98 38.65
CA ASN A 21 4.29 5.11 39.08
C ASN A 21 3.59 6.17 38.22
N THR A 22 2.94 5.71 37.17
CA THR A 22 1.66 6.29 36.75
C THR A 22 0.95 5.18 36.01
N LEU A 23 -0.17 4.71 36.60
CA LEU A 23 -1.17 3.93 35.88
C LEU A 23 -1.43 4.65 34.56
N GLU A 24 -1.17 3.96 33.45
CA GLU A 24 -1.62 4.44 32.16
C GLU A 24 -3.13 4.72 32.27
N PRO A 25 -3.61 5.89 31.83
CA PRO A 25 -5.05 6.14 31.76
C PRO A 25 -5.69 5.05 30.90
N PRO A 26 -6.95 4.64 31.17
CA PRO A 26 -7.60 3.63 30.35
C PRO A 26 -7.46 4.06 28.89
N MET A 27 -6.80 3.22 28.11
CA MET A 27 -6.63 3.39 26.68
C MET A 27 -8.04 3.63 26.13
N ASN A 28 -8.34 4.86 25.73
CA ASN A 28 -9.64 5.20 25.17
C ASN A 28 -9.80 4.27 23.97
N GLN A 29 -10.64 3.25 24.12
CA GLN A 29 -11.13 2.42 23.02
C GLN A 29 -12.12 3.25 22.20
N ASP A 30 -11.73 4.48 21.85
CA ASP A 30 -12.51 5.34 20.98
C ASP A 30 -12.42 4.71 19.59
N ASN A 31 -13.43 3.88 19.33
CA ASN A 31 -13.81 3.29 18.07
C ASN A 31 -12.87 2.19 17.55
N VAL A 32 -12.91 1.03 18.21
CA VAL A 32 -12.73 -0.23 17.47
C VAL A 32 -13.89 -0.35 16.48
N THR A 33 -13.72 0.25 15.30
CA THR A 33 -14.68 0.15 14.21
C THR A 33 -14.52 -1.25 13.63
N THR A 34 -15.40 -2.17 14.04
CA THR A 34 -15.50 -3.48 13.38
C THR A 34 -15.78 -3.26 11.89
N MET A 35 -15.22 -4.08 10.99
CA MET A 35 -15.45 -3.95 9.53
C MET A 35 -16.93 -3.91 9.15
N SER A 36 -17.82 -4.48 9.97
CA SER A 36 -19.28 -4.42 9.78
C SER A 36 -19.92 -3.05 10.04
N SER A 37 -19.15 -2.03 10.45
CA SER A 37 -19.67 -0.72 10.84
C SER A 37 -19.62 0.31 9.70
N ILE A 38 -18.98 0.00 8.57
CA ILE A 38 -18.95 0.93 7.44
C ILE A 38 -20.30 0.80 6.72
N SER A 39 -21.12 1.81 6.97
CA SER A 39 -22.17 2.39 6.12
C SER A 39 -22.13 1.96 4.64
N ASN A 40 -23.32 1.82 4.03
CA ASN A 40 -23.58 1.45 2.63
C ASN A 40 -22.54 1.91 1.56
N TYR A 41 -22.52 1.24 0.41
CA TYR A 41 -21.56 1.45 -0.69
C TYR A 41 -21.19 2.92 -0.97
N ASP A 42 -22.16 3.82 -0.99
CA ASP A 42 -21.94 5.25 -1.25
C ASP A 42 -21.03 5.92 -0.22
N SER A 43 -21.18 5.55 1.05
CA SER A 43 -20.34 6.09 2.12
C SER A 43 -18.92 5.55 2.03
N ILE A 44 -18.75 4.24 1.77
CA ILE A 44 -17.43 3.62 1.51
C ILE A 44 -16.72 4.38 0.38
N VAL A 45 -17.39 4.53 -0.76
CA VAL A 45 -16.87 5.22 -1.93
C VAL A 45 -16.51 6.68 -1.61
N ASN A 46 -17.35 7.37 -0.84
CA ASN A 46 -17.09 8.75 -0.46
C ASN A 46 -15.82 8.87 0.41
N LEU A 47 -15.63 7.97 1.37
CA LEU A 47 -14.42 7.93 2.21
C LEU A 47 -13.16 7.67 1.37
N VAL A 48 -13.21 6.71 0.44
CA VAL A 48 -12.10 6.43 -0.49
C VAL A 48 -11.76 7.66 -1.32
N LYS A 49 -12.75 8.30 -1.96
CA LYS A 49 -12.52 9.43 -2.86
C LYS A 49 -12.05 10.70 -2.16
N THR A 50 -12.60 10.98 -0.98
CA THR A 50 -12.42 12.28 -0.30
C THR A 50 -11.29 12.25 0.72
N LYS A 51 -11.12 11.13 1.43
CA LYS A 51 -10.19 11.01 2.55
C LYS A 51 -9.03 10.04 2.31
N GLY A 52 -9.12 9.19 1.29
CA GLY A 52 -8.11 8.15 1.10
C GLY A 52 -8.14 7.12 2.23
N ASP A 53 -9.33 6.87 2.77
CA ASP A 53 -9.51 5.98 3.92
C ASP A 53 -9.16 4.54 3.52
N THR A 54 -8.12 3.98 4.15
CA THR A 54 -7.57 2.67 3.80
C THR A 54 -8.46 1.52 4.27
N LEU A 55 -9.24 1.71 5.33
CA LEU A 55 -10.20 0.71 5.81
C LEU A 55 -11.39 0.65 4.85
N ALA A 56 -11.94 1.80 4.48
CA ALA A 56 -12.99 1.87 3.46
C ALA A 56 -12.51 1.34 2.10
N TYR A 57 -11.26 1.62 1.72
CA TYR A 57 -10.69 1.06 0.49
C TYR A 57 -10.57 -0.47 0.55
N SER A 58 -10.12 -1.03 1.66
CA SER A 58 -10.06 -2.49 1.87
C SER A 58 -11.46 -3.11 1.77
N GLU A 59 -12.45 -2.51 2.41
CA GLU A 59 -13.83 -2.99 2.33
C GLU A 59 -14.40 -2.92 0.91
N LEU A 60 -14.17 -1.80 0.21
CA LEU A 60 -14.53 -1.63 -1.19
C LEU A 60 -13.87 -2.69 -2.07
N PHE A 61 -12.58 -2.97 -1.85
CA PHE A 61 -11.82 -3.98 -2.57
C PHE A 61 -12.49 -5.35 -2.46
N TYR A 62 -12.80 -5.81 -1.24
CA TYR A 62 -13.44 -7.11 -1.03
C TYR A 62 -14.87 -7.14 -1.56
N PHE A 63 -15.63 -6.06 -1.37
CA PHE A 63 -16.97 -5.92 -1.97
C PHE A 63 -16.92 -6.10 -3.50
N LEU A 64 -15.91 -5.53 -4.17
CA LEU A 64 -15.75 -5.66 -5.62
C LEU A 64 -15.26 -7.05 -6.04
N LYS A 65 -14.46 -7.75 -5.23
CA LYS A 65 -13.99 -9.12 -5.53
C LYS A 65 -15.17 -10.09 -5.70
N ASP A 66 -16.28 -9.88 -5.00
CA ASP A 66 -17.52 -10.67 -5.12
C ASP A 66 -18.39 -10.33 -6.35
N SER A 67 -18.05 -9.27 -7.10
CA SER A 67 -18.79 -8.84 -8.30
C SER A 67 -18.29 -9.53 -9.58
N ASN A 68 -18.99 -9.31 -10.70
CA ASN A 68 -18.55 -9.86 -11.99
C ASN A 68 -17.24 -9.20 -12.46
N LYS A 69 -16.46 -9.94 -13.26
CA LYS A 69 -15.11 -9.51 -13.71
C LYS A 69 -15.10 -8.13 -14.38
N ARG A 70 -16.07 -7.85 -15.25
CA ARG A 70 -16.12 -6.60 -16.01
C ARG A 70 -16.27 -5.41 -15.06
N ASP A 71 -17.30 -5.47 -14.22
CA ASP A 71 -17.61 -4.38 -13.31
C ASP A 71 -16.54 -4.24 -12.22
N ARG A 72 -16.00 -5.37 -11.74
CA ARG A 72 -14.90 -5.40 -10.77
C ARG A 72 -13.67 -4.68 -11.27
N THR A 73 -13.14 -5.09 -12.43
CA THR A 73 -11.81 -4.62 -12.89
C THR A 73 -11.81 -3.12 -13.19
N ASP A 74 -12.86 -2.62 -13.86
CA ASP A 74 -12.97 -1.19 -14.16
C ASP A 74 -13.17 -0.33 -12.91
N THR A 75 -14.01 -0.79 -11.99
CA THR A 75 -14.29 -0.07 -10.74
C THR A 75 -13.08 -0.07 -9.82
N LEU A 76 -12.39 -1.22 -9.71
CA LEU A 76 -11.18 -1.35 -8.89
C LEU A 76 -10.07 -0.47 -9.46
N MET A 77 -9.80 -0.50 -10.77
CA MET A 77 -8.84 0.43 -11.40
C MET A 77 -9.16 1.90 -11.09
N TYR A 78 -10.43 2.31 -11.09
CA TYR A 78 -10.80 3.68 -10.77
C TYR A 78 -10.43 4.07 -9.33
N TYR A 79 -10.81 3.26 -8.34
CA TYR A 79 -10.57 3.58 -6.94
C TYR A 79 -9.11 3.37 -6.51
N SER A 80 -8.46 2.31 -7.00
CA SER A 80 -7.04 2.07 -6.78
C SER A 80 -6.20 3.23 -7.33
N LYS A 81 -6.55 3.76 -8.52
CA LYS A 81 -5.87 4.94 -9.07
C LYS A 81 -5.99 6.16 -8.16
N ILE A 82 -7.17 6.42 -7.60
CA ILE A 82 -7.37 7.53 -6.65
C ILE A 82 -6.49 7.34 -5.41
N MET A 83 -6.51 6.14 -4.82
CA MET A 83 -5.70 5.83 -3.64
C MET A 83 -4.20 5.95 -3.92
N ALA A 84 -3.75 5.44 -5.07
CA ALA A 84 -2.37 5.45 -5.52
C ALA A 84 -1.85 6.87 -5.79
N GLU A 85 -2.55 7.64 -6.62
CA GLU A 85 -2.04 8.93 -7.10
C GLU A 85 -2.33 10.07 -6.13
N LYS A 86 -3.55 10.15 -5.58
CA LYS A 86 -3.98 11.28 -4.73
C LYS A 86 -3.54 11.11 -3.28
N PHE A 87 -3.53 9.89 -2.78
CA PHE A 87 -3.25 9.59 -1.38
C PHE A 87 -1.93 8.83 -1.17
N ASN A 88 -1.17 8.60 -2.24
CA ASN A 88 0.14 7.94 -2.22
C ASN A 88 0.12 6.59 -1.49
N ASN A 89 -0.97 5.84 -1.65
CA ASN A 89 -1.09 4.49 -1.11
C ASN A 89 -0.35 3.51 -2.04
N GLU A 90 0.73 2.91 -1.54
CA GLU A 90 1.59 2.00 -2.32
C GLU A 90 0.87 0.72 -2.75
N SER A 91 0.07 0.11 -1.88
CA SER A 91 -0.64 -1.13 -2.22
C SER A 91 -1.64 -0.90 -3.36
N ALA A 92 -2.23 0.28 -3.42
CA ALA A 92 -3.17 0.63 -4.49
C ALA A 92 -2.52 0.72 -5.88
N TYR A 93 -1.20 0.92 -5.99
CA TYR A 93 -0.53 0.79 -7.29
C TYR A 93 -0.51 -0.66 -7.77
N LEU A 94 -0.27 -1.61 -6.85
CA LEU A 94 -0.29 -3.04 -7.13
C LEU A 94 -1.71 -3.49 -7.48
N ASP A 95 -2.71 -3.08 -6.71
CA ASP A 95 -4.11 -3.42 -6.95
C ASP A 95 -4.60 -2.93 -8.32
N TYR A 96 -4.21 -1.71 -8.71
CA TYR A 96 -4.53 -1.18 -10.04
C TYR A 96 -3.91 -2.06 -11.13
N PHE A 97 -2.63 -2.41 -10.99
CA PHE A 97 -1.93 -3.20 -11.99
C PHE A 97 -2.49 -4.63 -12.09
N GLU A 98 -2.83 -5.24 -10.96
CA GLU A 98 -3.53 -6.53 -10.90
C GLU A 98 -4.88 -6.44 -11.63
N ALA A 99 -5.70 -5.43 -11.32
CA ALA A 99 -7.01 -5.25 -11.96
C ALA A 99 -6.90 -5.02 -13.47
N LEU A 100 -5.88 -4.27 -13.91
CA LEU A 100 -5.59 -4.06 -15.32
C LEU A 100 -5.20 -5.37 -16.01
N CYS A 101 -4.30 -6.17 -15.42
CA CYS A 101 -3.91 -7.47 -15.97
C CYS A 101 -5.08 -8.45 -15.98
N GLU A 102 -5.86 -8.50 -14.91
CA GLU A 102 -7.03 -9.36 -14.77
C GLU A 102 -8.05 -9.08 -15.88
N LYS A 103 -8.28 -7.82 -16.23
CA LYS A 103 -9.17 -7.43 -17.35
C LYS A 103 -8.80 -8.12 -18.66
N TYR A 104 -7.53 -8.43 -18.86
CA TYR A 104 -6.97 -9.11 -20.03
C TYR A 104 -6.63 -10.59 -19.79
N ASP A 105 -7.17 -11.19 -18.72
CA ASP A 105 -6.95 -12.60 -18.37
C ASP A 105 -5.46 -12.94 -18.08
N ILE A 106 -4.68 -11.92 -17.70
CA ILE A 106 -3.29 -12.08 -17.28
C ILE A 106 -3.26 -12.24 -15.77
N LYS A 107 -2.80 -13.40 -15.30
CA LYS A 107 -2.59 -13.64 -13.88
C LYS A 107 -1.33 -12.90 -13.41
N VAL A 108 -1.44 -12.21 -12.29
CA VAL A 108 -0.32 -11.53 -11.65
C VAL A 108 0.14 -12.33 -10.43
N ASP A 109 1.45 -12.55 -10.34
CA ASP A 109 2.10 -13.09 -9.16
C ASP A 109 3.21 -12.14 -8.75
N PHE A 110 2.95 -11.31 -7.72
CA PHE A 110 3.93 -10.36 -7.21
C PHE A 110 5.12 -11.01 -6.50
N SER A 111 5.07 -12.33 -6.23
CA SER A 111 6.25 -13.09 -5.80
C SER A 111 7.15 -13.50 -6.97
N ASN A 112 6.61 -13.48 -8.21
CA ASN A 112 7.32 -13.86 -9.43
C ASN A 112 6.91 -12.98 -10.63
N TYR A 113 7.50 -11.80 -10.73
CA TYR A 113 7.24 -10.83 -11.81
C TYR A 113 7.57 -11.37 -13.22
N SER A 114 8.45 -12.36 -13.34
CA SER A 114 8.78 -12.98 -14.63
C SER A 114 7.63 -13.80 -15.24
N SER A 115 6.63 -14.15 -14.42
CA SER A 115 5.42 -14.84 -14.88
C SER A 115 4.40 -13.91 -15.54
N ILE A 116 4.58 -12.59 -15.41
CA ILE A 116 3.64 -11.58 -15.89
C ILE A 116 3.95 -11.27 -17.36
N ASP A 117 2.95 -11.48 -18.22
CA ASP A 117 3.07 -11.27 -19.68
C ASP A 117 2.02 -10.29 -20.19
N ILE A 118 2.40 -9.00 -20.27
CA ILE A 118 1.56 -7.94 -20.84
C ILE A 118 1.68 -7.81 -22.37
N SER A 119 2.56 -8.60 -23.01
CA SER A 119 2.75 -8.54 -24.47
C SER A 119 1.51 -8.98 -25.26
N SER A 120 0.60 -9.71 -24.60
CA SER A 120 -0.67 -10.16 -25.15
C SER A 120 -1.78 -9.09 -25.16
N MET A 121 -1.59 -7.96 -24.47
CA MET A 121 -2.56 -6.87 -24.45
C MET A 121 -2.64 -6.14 -25.79
N ASP A 122 -3.78 -5.52 -26.07
CA ASP A 122 -3.90 -4.59 -27.20
C ASP A 122 -2.94 -3.39 -27.01
N LYS A 123 -2.54 -2.75 -28.11
CA LYS A 123 -1.53 -1.68 -28.11
C LYS A 123 -1.81 -0.57 -27.09
N THR A 124 -3.06 -0.13 -26.96
CA THR A 124 -3.44 0.98 -26.08
C THR A 124 -3.32 0.55 -24.61
N SER A 125 -3.80 -0.66 -24.31
CA SER A 125 -3.82 -1.19 -22.95
C SER A 125 -2.44 -1.59 -22.47
N LYS A 126 -1.62 -2.12 -23.39
CA LYS A 126 -0.21 -2.37 -23.12
C LYS A 126 0.54 -1.09 -22.76
N GLN A 127 0.35 -0.02 -23.54
CA GLN A 127 0.95 1.28 -23.21
C GLN A 127 0.50 1.78 -21.83
N LYS A 128 -0.78 1.59 -21.49
CA LYS A 128 -1.32 1.93 -20.17
C LYS A 128 -0.62 1.15 -19.06
N ALA A 129 -0.41 -0.15 -19.25
CA ALA A 129 0.29 -1.02 -18.31
C ALA A 129 1.76 -0.64 -18.17
N GLU A 130 2.46 -0.38 -19.27
CA GLU A 130 3.86 0.07 -19.27
C GLU A 130 4.03 1.41 -18.55
N ASN A 131 3.15 2.38 -18.81
CA ASN A 131 3.18 3.67 -18.11
C ASN A 131 2.97 3.48 -16.61
N TRP A 132 2.00 2.66 -16.20
CA TRP A 132 1.75 2.39 -14.78
C TRP A 132 2.93 1.68 -14.10
N LEU A 133 3.58 0.75 -14.80
CA LEU A 133 4.79 0.09 -14.31
C LEU A 133 5.97 1.06 -14.17
N ASN A 134 6.09 2.04 -15.07
CA ASN A 134 7.07 3.11 -14.92
C ASN A 134 6.78 3.97 -13.68
N ASP A 135 5.52 4.34 -13.44
CA ASP A 135 5.13 5.09 -12.23
C ASP A 135 5.49 4.30 -10.96
N MET A 136 5.24 2.99 -10.95
CA MET A 136 5.61 2.09 -9.86
C MET A 136 7.13 2.02 -9.65
N LEU A 137 7.92 2.00 -10.72
CA LEU A 137 9.38 2.02 -10.66
C LEU A 137 9.91 3.35 -10.12
N GLU A 138 9.41 4.48 -10.63
CA GLU A 138 9.80 5.82 -10.19
C GLU A 138 9.48 6.05 -8.71
N LYS A 139 8.33 5.55 -8.25
CA LYS A 139 7.90 5.60 -6.85
C LYS A 139 8.54 4.52 -5.97
N ARG A 140 9.41 3.67 -6.52
CA ARG A 140 10.12 2.58 -5.81
C ARG A 140 9.19 1.54 -5.19
N ILE A 141 8.00 1.36 -5.75
CA ILE A 141 7.04 0.31 -5.38
C ILE A 141 7.54 -1.04 -5.90
N ILE A 142 8.20 -1.02 -7.05
CA ILE A 142 8.92 -2.17 -7.61
C ILE A 142 10.38 -1.81 -7.88
N SER A 143 11.24 -2.81 -7.86
CA SER A 143 12.64 -2.68 -8.25
C SER A 143 12.80 -2.66 -9.77
N LYS A 144 13.96 -2.21 -10.23
CA LYS A 144 14.34 -2.28 -11.65
C LYS A 144 14.36 -3.72 -12.17
N GLU A 145 14.84 -4.65 -11.34
CA GLU A 145 14.88 -6.08 -11.66
C GLU A 145 13.46 -6.65 -11.84
N GLN A 146 12.54 -6.32 -10.94
CA GLN A 146 11.12 -6.71 -11.06
C GLN A 146 10.52 -6.13 -12.34
N PHE A 147 10.71 -4.84 -12.59
CA PHE A 147 10.24 -4.17 -13.80
C PHE A 147 10.79 -4.85 -15.07
N ASP A 148 12.09 -5.13 -15.14
CA ASP A 148 12.74 -5.71 -16.32
C ASP A 148 12.34 -7.18 -16.55
N SER A 149 11.96 -7.91 -15.51
CA SER A 149 11.53 -9.31 -15.62
C SER A 149 10.16 -9.50 -16.27
N ILE A 150 9.29 -8.48 -16.25
CA ILE A 150 7.96 -8.53 -16.88
C ILE A 150 8.13 -8.57 -18.40
N LYS A 151 7.43 -9.52 -19.05
CA LYS A 151 7.38 -9.64 -20.51
C LYS A 151 6.42 -8.59 -21.11
N LYS A 152 6.93 -7.75 -22.01
CA LYS A 152 6.25 -6.59 -22.61
C LYS A 152 6.19 -6.70 -24.13
#